data_AF-A0AAV9E6U0-F1
#
_entry.id   AF-A0AAV9E6U0-F1
#
_cell.length_a   1.000
_cell.length_b   1.000
_cell.length_c   1.000
_cell.angle_alpha   90.00
_cell.angle_beta   90.00
_cell.angle_gamma   90.00
#
_symmetry.space_group_name_H-M   'P 1'
#
loop_
_entity.id
_entity.type
_entity.pdbx_description
1 polymer ?
#
loop_
_entity_poly.entity_id
_entity_poly.type
_entity_poly.pdbx_seq_one_letter_code
_entity_poly.pdbx_strand_id
1 'polypeptide(L)' 'MAAAQNFTEAMKGPKYNGEYLHSLVRRLLGETRLDKTLANVVIPTFDIKLL' A
#
# COMPACT_ATOMS: atom_id res chain seq x y z
N MET A 1 -30.11 -10.97 4.37
CA MET A 1 -29.12 -10.81 5.47
C MET A 1 -27.65 -10.81 4.99
N ALA A 2 -27.33 -11.16 3.74
CA ALA A 2 -25.94 -11.16 3.22
C ALA A 2 -25.32 -9.76 3.00
N ALA A 3 -26.12 -8.76 2.61
CA ALA A 3 -25.62 -7.39 2.39
C ALA A 3 -25.08 -6.73 3.68
N ALA A 4 -25.71 -7.01 4.82
CA ALA A 4 -25.28 -6.49 6.12
C ALA A 4 -23.93 -7.05 6.56
N GLN A 5 -23.64 -8.33 6.27
CA GLN A 5 -22.35 -8.95 6.60
C GLN A 5 -21.19 -8.33 5.81
N ASN A 6 -21.37 -8.08 4.50
CA ASN A 6 -20.35 -7.46 3.67
C ASN A 6 -20.03 -6.03 4.12
N PHE A 7 -21.05 -5.27 4.54
CA PHE A 7 -20.88 -3.91 5.03
C PHE A 7 -20.11 -3.86 6.36
N THR A 8 -20.39 -4.78 7.28
CA THR A 8 -19.66 -4.87 8.56
C THR A 8 -18.19 -5.25 8.39
N GLU A 9 -17.85 -6.07 7.39
CA GLU A 9 -16.45 -6.39 7.08
C GLU A 9 -15.70 -5.19 6.48
N ALA A 10 -16.35 -4.36 5.66
CA ALA A 10 -15.74 -3.15 5.09
C ALA A 10 -15.42 -2.08 6.14
N MET A 11 -16.14 -2.06 7.26
CA MET A 11 -15.93 -1.08 8.35
C MET A 11 -14.79 -1.43 9.31
N LYS A 12 -14.24 -2.66 9.25
CA LYS A 12 -13.16 -3.11 10.13
C LYS A 12 -11.76 -2.61 9.73
N GLY A 13 -11.71 -1.75 8.70
CA GLY A 13 -10.46 -1.24 8.14
C GLY A 13 -10.02 -2.02 6.90
N PRO A 14 -8.76 -1.88 6.48
CA PRO A 14 -8.27 -2.55 5.28
C PRO A 14 -8.29 -4.07 5.44
N LYS A 15 -8.55 -4.79 4.34
CA LYS A 15 -8.56 -6.26 4.30
C LYS A 15 -7.24 -6.89 4.78
N TYR A 16 -6.13 -6.16 4.67
CA TYR A 16 -4.80 -6.58 5.09
C TYR A 16 -4.11 -5.47 5.88
N ASN A 17 -3.27 -5.83 6.85
CA ASN A 17 -2.50 -4.88 7.67
C ASN A 17 -1.27 -4.27 6.95
N GLY A 18 -0.87 -4.83 5.80
CA GLY A 18 0.25 -4.34 4.97
C GLY A 18 1.65 -4.77 5.41
N GLU A 19 1.82 -5.43 6.56
CA GLU A 19 3.14 -5.77 7.11
C GLU A 19 3.97 -6.66 6.18
N TYR A 20 3.34 -7.69 5.60
CA TYR A 20 4.02 -8.58 4.68
C TYR A 20 4.48 -7.86 3.40
N LEU A 21 3.64 -6.98 2.84
CA LEU A 21 4.01 -6.18 1.68
C LEU A 21 5.20 -5.26 2.00
N HIS A 22 5.17 -4.54 3.11
CA HIS A 22 6.26 -3.67 3.53
C HIS A 22 7.57 -4.43 3.78
N SER A 23 7.51 -5.59 4.44
CA SER A 23 8.71 -6.42 4.68
C SER A 23 9.28 -6.99 3.38
N LEU A 24 8.42 -7.43 2.44
CA LEU A 24 8.83 -7.93 1.14
C LEU A 24 9.54 -6.84 0.32
N VAL A 25 8.96 -5.63 0.26
CA VAL A 25 9.55 -4.49 -0.46
C VAL A 25 10.91 -4.11 0.14
N ARG A 26 11.03 -4.05 1.47
CA ARG A 26 12.32 -3.78 2.15
C ARG A 26 13.36 -4.86 1.85
N ARG A 27 12.96 -6.14 1.83
CA ARG A 27 13.88 -7.25 1.51
C ARG A 27 14.39 -7.18 0.07
N LEU A 28 13.54 -6.79 -0.88
CA LEU A 28 13.88 -6.75 -2.30
C LEU A 28 14.68 -5.50 -2.70
N LEU A 29 14.32 -4.32 -2.17
CA LEU A 29 14.93 -3.04 -2.56
C LEU A 29 16.02 -2.57 -1.60
N GLY A 30 16.06 -3.10 -0.38
CA GLY A 30 16.98 -2.68 0.67
C GLY A 30 16.85 -1.18 0.97
N GLU A 31 17.99 -0.50 1.02
CA GLU A 31 18.11 0.95 1.26
C GLU A 31 18.18 1.77 -0.05
N THR A 32 17.68 1.22 -1.16
CA THR A 32 17.68 1.90 -2.46
C THR A 32 16.70 3.07 -2.42
N ARG A 33 17.15 4.24 -2.88
CA ARG A 33 16.35 5.47 -2.99
C ARG A 33 16.14 5.81 -4.47
N LEU A 34 15.15 6.64 -4.77
CA LEU A 34 14.75 6.96 -6.15
C LEU A 34 15.88 7.56 -6.98
N ASP A 35 16.81 8.29 -6.38
CA ASP A 35 18.00 8.84 -7.04
C ASP A 35 18.97 7.78 -7.58
N LYS A 36 18.82 6.51 -7.16
CA LYS A 36 19.64 5.38 -7.61
C LYS A 36 19.02 4.58 -8.76
N THR A 37 17.88 5.01 -9.31
CA THR A 37 17.26 4.31 -10.44
C THR A 37 18.09 4.44 -11.71
N LEU A 38 18.23 3.36 -12.49
CA LEU A 38 19.00 3.33 -13.73
C LEU A 38 18.33 4.08 -14.90
N ALA A 39 17.04 4.36 -14.77
CA ALA A 39 16.25 5.09 -15.76
C ALA A 39 15.22 5.96 -15.05
N ASN A 40 14.65 6.93 -15.76
CA ASN A 40 13.59 7.78 -15.25
C ASN A 40 12.35 6.95 -14.93
N VAL A 41 11.83 7.05 -13.70
CA VAL A 41 10.64 6.34 -13.24
C VAL A 41 9.54 7.31 -12.82
N VAL A 42 8.27 6.91 -13.02
CA VAL A 42 7.10 7.62 -12.52
C VAL A 42 6.27 6.63 -11.69
N ILE A 43 6.07 6.93 -10.40
CA ILE A 43 5.29 6.10 -9.47
C ILE A 43 4.10 6.93 -8.97
N PRO A 44 2.89 6.71 -9.51
CA PRO A 44 1.72 7.48 -9.08
C PRO A 44 1.26 7.09 -7.68
N THR A 45 0.83 8.07 -6.91
CA THR A 45 0.21 7.90 -5.59
C THR A 45 -0.81 9.02 -5.36
N PHE A 46 -1.64 8.88 -4.34
CA PHE A 46 -2.60 9.88 -3.93
C PHE A 46 -2.37 10.25 -2.46
N ASP A 47 -2.24 11.55 -2.18
CA ASP A 47 -2.11 12.04 -0.80
C ASP A 47 -3.50 12.38 -0.24
N ILE A 48 -3.99 11.51 0.64
CA ILE A 48 -5.27 11.67 1.31
C ILE A 48 -5.35 12.91 2.22
N LYS A 49 -4.21 13.51 2.60
CA LYS A 49 -4.19 14.73 3.42
C LYS A 49 -4.41 16.00 2.61
N LEU A 50 -4.35 15.91 1.29
CA LEU A 50 -4.66 17.01 0.37
C LEU A 50 -6.14 17.06 0.00
N LEU A 51 -6.99 16.28 0.69
CA LEU A 51 -8.45 16.34 0.70
C LEU A 51 -8.94 17.03 1.99
#